data_AF-A0A943UCC6-F1
#
_entry.id   AF-A0A943UCC6-F1
#
_cell.length_a   1.000
_cell.length_b   1.000
_cell.length_c   1.000
_cell.angle_alpha   90.00
_cell.angle_beta   90.00
_cell.angle_gamma   90.00
#
_symmetry.space_group_name_H-M   'P 1'
#
loop_
_entity.id
_entity.type
_entity.pdbx_description
1 polymer ?
#
loop_
_entity_poly.entity_id
_entity_poly.type
_entity_poly.pdbx_seq_one_letter_code
_entity_poly.pdbx_strand_id
1 'polypeptide(L)'
;MNQAWYQVASMGFGYLSAAIIALIVLLAFKKYAQDRALWRRVKRNLPQAGAAGRFIVLSAGSRRLPAGTELRVPFEGTLGGSMSCDVCVPYKKVHMRSAFFWVEGEELHLVPLHKDGFLADETPIEPGDEAVMRDGAILRVGELKLVLRMYDRGELADGADEPYVTSARRSKAGQGRGDGLGAPTRGAIRREKKKLNQSEADEKKRASAAQKREKKDRRR
;
A
#
# COMPACT_ATOMS: atom_id res chain seq x y z
N MET A 1 27.85 26.63 48.48
CA MET A 1 28.41 26.61 47.11
C MET A 1 28.28 25.26 46.38
N ASN A 2 27.91 24.15 47.03
CA ASN A 2 27.91 22.83 46.38
C ASN A 2 26.61 22.46 45.63
N GLN A 3 25.45 23.04 45.97
CA GLN A 3 24.16 22.65 45.35
C GLN A 3 23.94 23.20 43.93
N ALA A 4 24.50 24.37 43.61
CA ALA A 4 24.32 25.01 42.29
C ALA A 4 25.07 24.27 41.16
N TRP A 5 26.22 23.67 41.47
CA TRP A 5 26.99 22.89 40.49
C TRP A 5 26.28 21.59 40.09
N TYR A 6 25.59 20.93 41.02
CA TYR A 6 24.81 19.72 40.71
C TYR A 6 23.59 20.01 39.83
N GLN A 7 22.94 21.17 39.99
CA GLN A 7 21.81 21.57 39.15
C GLN A 7 22.23 21.91 37.71
N VAL A 8 23.39 22.56 37.54
CA VAL A 8 23.93 22.85 36.20
C VAL A 8 24.44 21.56 35.54
N ALA A 9 25.07 20.66 36.32
CA ALA A 9 25.51 19.35 35.83
C ALA A 9 24.35 18.45 35.41
N SER A 10 23.21 18.46 36.12
CA SER A 10 22.04 17.63 35.79
C SER A 10 21.30 18.14 34.54
N MET A 11 21.19 19.47 34.36
CA MET A 11 20.67 20.05 33.12
C MET A 11 21.55 19.69 31.92
N GLY A 12 22.88 19.76 32.06
CA GLY A 12 23.83 19.37 31.02
C GLY A 12 23.69 17.91 30.57
N PHE A 13 23.44 17.00 31.50
CA PHE A 13 23.23 15.57 31.20
C PHE A 13 21.91 15.30 30.45
N GLY A 14 20.86 16.06 30.77
CA GLY A 14 19.59 16.01 30.05
C GLY A 14 19.72 16.40 28.57
N TYR A 15 20.44 17.47 28.28
CA TYR A 15 20.71 17.88 26.89
C TYR A 15 21.65 16.92 26.16
N LEU A 16 22.66 16.36 26.86
CA LEU A 16 23.57 15.37 26.28
C LEU A 16 22.82 14.09 25.89
N SER A 17 21.96 13.58 26.77
CA SER A 17 21.14 12.39 26.50
C SER A 17 20.12 12.64 25.39
N ALA A 18 19.47 13.81 25.37
CA ALA A 18 18.57 14.19 24.27
C ALA A 18 19.30 14.28 22.92
N ALA A 19 20.52 14.82 22.90
CA ALA A 19 21.36 14.88 21.70
C ALA A 19 21.76 13.48 21.20
N ILE A 20 22.10 12.57 22.11
CA ILE A 20 22.43 11.17 21.76
C ILE A 20 21.19 10.45 21.20
N ILE A 21 20.03 10.60 21.84
CA ILE A 21 18.78 9.99 21.33
C ILE A 21 18.43 10.54 19.95
N ALA A 22 18.52 11.86 19.75
CA ALA A 22 18.28 12.49 18.45
C ALA A 22 19.26 11.96 17.38
N LEU A 23 20.53 11.75 17.74
CA LEU A 23 21.53 11.19 16.85
C LEU A 23 21.21 9.73 16.46
N ILE A 24 20.81 8.89 17.43
CA ILE A 24 20.40 7.50 17.17
C ILE A 24 19.19 7.46 16.23
N VAL A 25 18.16 8.27 16.49
CA VAL A 25 16.96 8.34 15.63
C VAL A 25 17.32 8.80 14.22
N LEU A 26 18.21 9.79 14.08
CA LEU A 26 18.69 10.27 12.78
C LEU A 26 19.46 9.19 12.01
N LEU A 27 20.35 8.46 12.68
CA LEU A 27 21.12 7.36 12.08
C LEU A 27 20.21 6.20 11.68
N ALA A 28 19.25 5.83 12.52
CA ALA A 28 18.24 4.82 12.20
C ALA A 28 17.41 5.24 10.98
N PHE A 29 17.00 6.52 10.90
CA PHE A 29 16.25 7.04 9.76
C PHE A 29 17.09 7.03 8.47
N LYS A 30 18.37 7.43 8.54
CA LYS A 30 19.29 7.36 7.40
C LYS A 30 19.49 5.92 6.93
N LYS A 31 19.73 4.98 7.86
CA LYS A 31 19.89 3.55 7.54
C LYS A 31 18.63 3.00 6.90
N TYR A 32 17.45 3.29 7.46
CA TYR A 32 16.17 2.88 6.90
C TYR A 32 15.94 3.44 5.48
N ALA A 33 16.31 4.69 5.22
CA ALA A 33 16.21 5.30 3.90
C ALA A 33 17.16 4.64 2.87
N GLN A 34 18.39 4.32 3.29
CA GLN A 34 19.38 3.62 2.48
C GLN A 34 18.97 2.16 2.20
N ASP A 35 18.52 1.42 3.22
CA ASP A 35 18.02 0.06 3.08
C ASP A 35 16.81 0.04 2.13
N ARG A 36 15.92 1.03 2.19
CA ARG A 36 14.82 1.18 1.23
C ARG A 36 15.29 1.48 -0.20
N ALA A 37 16.44 2.13 -0.38
CA ALA A 37 17.04 2.36 -1.70
C ALA A 37 17.76 1.11 -2.20
N LEU A 38 18.46 0.39 -1.33
CA LEU A 38 19.15 -0.86 -1.62
C LEU A 38 18.14 -1.95 -1.98
N TRP A 39 17.09 -2.11 -1.19
CA TRP A 39 16.01 -3.07 -1.46
C TRP A 39 15.31 -2.80 -2.80
N ARG A 40 15.17 -1.52 -3.19
CA ARG A 40 14.69 -1.15 -4.54
C ARG A 40 15.64 -1.57 -5.65
N ARG A 41 16.95 -1.42 -5.46
CA ARG A 41 17.97 -1.83 -6.44
C ARG A 41 18.08 -3.35 -6.53
N VAL A 42 18.11 -4.03 -5.38
CA VAL A 42 18.14 -5.49 -5.26
C VAL A 42 16.90 -6.10 -5.91
N LYS A 43 15.68 -5.63 -5.56
CA LYS A 43 14.45 -6.09 -6.23
C LYS A 43 14.44 -5.85 -7.74
N ARG A 44 15.02 -4.73 -8.20
CA ARG A 44 15.11 -4.41 -9.64
C ARG A 44 16.17 -5.24 -10.36
N ASN A 45 17.20 -5.69 -9.65
CA ASN A 45 18.37 -6.36 -10.22
C ASN A 45 18.38 -7.88 -10.01
N LEU A 46 17.51 -8.47 -9.17
CA LEU A 46 17.41 -9.94 -9.07
C LEU A 46 16.81 -10.48 -10.37
N PRO A 47 17.54 -11.23 -11.21
CA PRO A 47 17.09 -11.55 -12.57
C PRO A 47 15.82 -12.42 -12.57
N GLN A 48 15.70 -13.36 -11.63
CA GLN A 48 14.64 -14.38 -11.61
C GLN A 48 14.27 -14.88 -10.20
N ALA A 49 15.05 -14.56 -9.16
CA ALA A 49 14.83 -15.14 -7.83
C ALA A 49 13.52 -14.63 -7.18
N GLY A 50 12.53 -15.52 -7.09
CA GLY A 50 11.24 -15.27 -6.45
C GLY A 50 10.12 -14.71 -7.35
N ALA A 51 10.32 -14.68 -8.68
CA ALA A 51 9.30 -14.26 -9.64
C ALA A 51 8.71 -15.48 -10.38
N ALA A 52 7.39 -15.60 -10.37
CA ALA A 52 6.67 -16.64 -11.09
C ALA A 52 6.39 -16.26 -12.55
N GLY A 53 6.39 -14.96 -12.86
CA GLY A 53 6.12 -14.47 -14.21
C GLY A 53 6.32 -12.97 -14.35
N ARG A 54 5.76 -12.42 -15.43
CA ARG A 54 5.73 -10.99 -15.75
C ARG A 54 4.38 -10.59 -16.33
N PHE A 55 3.88 -9.43 -15.92
CA PHE A 55 2.78 -8.74 -16.59
C PHE A 55 3.35 -7.78 -17.62
N ILE A 56 2.95 -7.94 -18.88
CA ILE A 56 3.32 -7.05 -19.98
C ILE A 56 2.17 -6.07 -20.22
N VAL A 57 2.43 -4.78 -20.12
CA VAL A 57 1.42 -3.75 -20.38
C VAL A 57 1.13 -3.68 -21.88
N LEU A 58 -0.06 -4.10 -22.32
CA LEU A 58 -0.46 -4.01 -23.72
C LEU A 58 -0.97 -2.60 -24.10
N SER A 59 -1.68 -1.92 -23.21
CA SER A 59 -2.29 -0.63 -23.51
C SER A 59 -1.90 0.44 -22.50
N ALA A 60 -1.40 1.57 -23.00
CA ALA A 60 -0.89 2.68 -22.21
C ALA A 60 -2.03 3.55 -21.66
N GLY A 61 -2.65 3.14 -20.56
CA GLY A 61 -3.66 3.93 -19.84
C GLY A 61 -3.07 5.08 -19.01
N SER A 62 -1.74 5.19 -18.85
CA SER A 62 -1.14 6.28 -18.06
C SER A 62 0.30 6.62 -18.47
N ARG A 63 0.69 7.89 -18.33
CA ARG A 63 2.07 8.38 -18.55
C ARG A 63 3.13 7.70 -17.67
N ARG A 64 2.71 7.01 -16.60
CA ARG A 64 3.58 6.32 -15.64
C ARG A 64 3.86 4.85 -16.00
N LEU A 65 3.04 4.25 -16.85
CA LEU A 65 3.20 2.89 -17.35
C LEU A 65 3.02 2.90 -18.87
N PRO A 66 4.10 3.08 -19.65
CA PRO A 66 4.03 2.96 -21.10
C PRO A 66 3.70 1.52 -21.51
N ALA A 67 3.08 1.37 -22.69
CA ALA A 67 2.88 0.06 -23.31
C ALA A 67 4.24 -0.60 -23.55
N GLY A 68 4.31 -1.92 -23.36
CA GLY A 68 5.54 -2.70 -23.39
C GLY A 68 6.32 -2.73 -22.07
N THR A 69 5.87 -2.03 -21.02
CA THR A 69 6.53 -2.16 -19.71
C THR A 69 6.29 -3.55 -19.13
N GLU A 70 7.36 -4.19 -18.65
CA GLU A 70 7.28 -5.47 -17.95
C GLU A 70 7.25 -5.25 -16.43
N LEU A 71 6.21 -5.76 -15.78
CA LEU A 71 6.05 -5.78 -14.33
C LEU A 71 6.29 -7.20 -13.82
N ARG A 72 7.28 -7.39 -12.94
CA ARG A 72 7.57 -8.72 -12.38
C ARG A 72 6.47 -9.18 -11.44
N VAL A 73 6.04 -10.43 -11.59
CA VAL A 73 5.01 -11.08 -10.77
C VAL A 73 5.71 -12.05 -9.81
N PRO A 74 5.71 -11.79 -8.50
CA PRO A 74 6.20 -12.75 -7.50
C PRO A 74 5.28 -13.97 -7.40
N PHE A 75 5.72 -15.02 -6.69
CA PHE A 75 4.87 -16.20 -6.40
C PHE A 75 3.65 -15.88 -5.53
N GLU A 76 3.73 -14.83 -4.71
CA GLU A 76 2.59 -14.31 -3.95
C GLU A 76 2.74 -12.80 -3.75
N GLY A 77 1.62 -12.10 -3.59
CA GLY A 77 1.69 -10.69 -3.25
C GLY A 77 0.37 -9.94 -3.37
N THR A 78 0.53 -8.62 -3.39
CA THR A 78 -0.57 -7.68 -3.60
C THR A 78 -0.40 -6.92 -4.90
N LEU A 79 -1.51 -6.74 -5.61
CA LEU A 79 -1.62 -5.89 -6.77
C LEU A 79 -2.45 -4.66 -6.41
N GLY A 80 -2.00 -3.48 -6.82
CA GLY A 80 -2.77 -2.24 -6.63
C GLY A 80 -2.07 -1.00 -7.14
N GLY A 81 -2.70 0.16 -6.95
CA GLY A 81 -2.19 1.46 -7.38
C GLY A 81 -1.16 2.09 -6.45
N SER A 82 -0.89 1.46 -5.29
CA SER A 82 0.14 1.93 -4.37
C SER A 82 1.51 1.36 -4.71
N MET A 83 2.54 2.20 -4.60
CA MET A 83 3.96 1.77 -4.66
C MET A 83 4.39 0.83 -3.52
N SER A 84 3.52 0.62 -2.53
CA SER A 84 3.73 -0.36 -1.46
C SER A 84 3.30 -1.78 -1.85
N CYS A 85 2.57 -1.94 -2.95
CA CYS A 85 2.19 -3.24 -3.48
C CYS A 85 3.36 -3.91 -4.20
N ASP A 86 3.34 -5.23 -4.26
CA ASP A 86 4.38 -6.01 -4.94
C ASP A 86 4.30 -5.80 -6.45
N VAL A 87 3.07 -5.78 -6.99
CA VAL A 87 2.78 -5.36 -8.37
C VAL A 87 2.05 -4.01 -8.32
N CYS A 88 2.75 -2.95 -8.71
CA CYS A 88 2.21 -1.60 -8.70
C CYS A 88 1.66 -1.21 -10.08
N VAL A 89 0.37 -0.92 -10.14
CA VAL A 89 -0.37 -0.46 -11.31
C VAL A 89 -0.85 0.97 -11.04
N PRO A 90 0.00 2.01 -11.21
CA PRO A 90 -0.32 3.41 -10.90
C PRO A 90 -1.38 4.02 -11.83
N TYR A 91 -2.63 3.58 -11.70
CA TYR A 91 -3.78 4.08 -12.42
C TYR A 91 -4.79 4.72 -11.47
N LYS A 92 -5.43 5.83 -11.90
CA LYS A 92 -6.29 6.66 -11.03
C LYS A 92 -7.54 5.93 -10.52
N LYS A 93 -8.05 4.97 -11.30
CA LYS A 93 -9.24 4.17 -10.96
C LYS A 93 -8.90 2.87 -10.21
N VAL A 94 -7.62 2.63 -9.89
CA VAL A 94 -7.20 1.42 -9.17
C VAL A 94 -6.96 1.80 -7.72
N HIS A 95 -7.63 1.10 -6.81
CA HIS A 95 -7.42 1.25 -5.38
C HIS A 95 -5.95 1.11 -4.97
N MET A 96 -5.57 1.57 -3.77
CA MET A 96 -4.18 1.46 -3.31
C MET A 96 -3.71 0.02 -3.13
N ARG A 97 -4.62 -0.85 -2.68
CA ARG A 97 -4.45 -2.32 -2.59
C ARG A 97 -5.72 -2.90 -3.16
N SER A 98 -5.61 -3.62 -4.26
CA SER A 98 -6.74 -3.87 -5.15
C SER A 98 -7.03 -5.35 -5.32
N ALA A 99 -5.99 -6.18 -5.37
CA ALA A 99 -6.13 -7.62 -5.40
C ALA A 99 -5.00 -8.31 -4.61
N PHE A 100 -5.31 -9.49 -4.08
CA PHE A 100 -4.31 -10.46 -3.64
C PHE A 100 -4.11 -11.48 -4.75
N PHE A 101 -2.88 -11.95 -4.92
CA PHE A 101 -2.62 -13.06 -5.83
C PHE A 101 -1.61 -14.04 -5.24
N TRP A 102 -1.69 -15.27 -5.72
CA TRP A 102 -0.73 -16.32 -5.48
C TRP A 102 -0.63 -17.23 -6.69
N VAL A 103 0.49 -17.93 -6.80
CA VAL A 103 0.72 -18.92 -7.84
C VAL A 103 0.61 -20.30 -7.22
N GLU A 104 -0.20 -21.15 -7.85
CA GLU A 104 -0.38 -22.54 -7.48
C GLU A 104 -0.16 -23.37 -8.76
N GLY A 105 0.91 -24.15 -8.79
CA GLY A 105 1.35 -24.85 -10.01
C GLY A 105 1.71 -23.86 -11.14
N GLU A 106 0.98 -23.95 -12.26
CA GLU A 106 1.14 -23.08 -13.45
C GLU A 106 0.06 -21.99 -13.54
N GLU A 107 -0.78 -21.88 -12.51
CA GLU A 107 -1.91 -20.97 -12.49
C GLU A 107 -1.71 -19.84 -11.47
N LEU A 108 -2.05 -18.62 -11.88
CA LEU A 108 -2.08 -17.44 -11.01
C LEU A 108 -3.50 -17.24 -10.52
N HIS A 109 -3.70 -17.44 -9.22
CA HIS A 109 -4.94 -17.16 -8.53
C HIS A 109 -4.97 -15.70 -8.11
N LEU A 110 -6.06 -14.99 -8.41
CA LEU A 110 -6.26 -13.58 -8.16
C LEU A 110 -7.60 -13.36 -7.48
N VAL A 111 -7.59 -12.68 -6.33
CA VAL A 111 -8.80 -12.29 -5.61
C VAL A 111 -8.83 -10.76 -5.52
N PRO A 112 -9.73 -10.08 -6.24
CA PRO A 112 -9.91 -8.65 -6.09
C PRO A 112 -10.59 -8.33 -4.75
N LEU A 113 -10.10 -7.32 -4.05
CA LEU A 113 -10.71 -6.83 -2.80
C LEU A 113 -11.77 -5.76 -3.05
N HIS A 114 -11.74 -5.12 -4.22
CA HIS A 114 -12.57 -3.95 -4.52
C HIS A 114 -13.25 -4.09 -5.87
N LYS A 115 -14.40 -3.42 -6.03
CA LYS A 115 -15.19 -3.37 -7.26
C LYS A 115 -14.49 -2.63 -8.42
N ASP A 116 -13.22 -2.29 -8.27
CA ASP A 116 -12.44 -1.49 -9.21
C ASP A 116 -12.03 -2.33 -10.43
N GLY A 117 -13.01 -2.72 -11.25
CA GLY A 117 -12.87 -3.08 -12.66
C GLY A 117 -11.77 -4.09 -13.00
N PHE A 118 -11.63 -5.14 -12.19
CA PHE A 118 -10.81 -6.30 -12.56
C PHE A 118 -11.60 -7.16 -13.54
N LEU A 119 -11.03 -7.36 -14.73
CA LEU A 119 -11.49 -8.42 -15.62
C LEU A 119 -10.33 -9.35 -15.95
N ALA A 120 -10.51 -10.65 -15.72
CA ALA A 120 -9.62 -11.67 -16.27
C ALA A 120 -10.27 -12.22 -17.54
N ASP A 121 -9.55 -12.18 -18.66
CA ASP A 121 -10.02 -12.65 -19.97
C ASP A 121 -11.40 -12.10 -20.35
N GLU A 122 -11.59 -10.79 -20.14
CA GLU A 122 -12.85 -10.05 -20.37
C GLU A 122 -14.02 -10.45 -19.46
N THR A 123 -13.82 -11.36 -18.50
CA THR A 123 -14.80 -11.74 -17.49
C THR A 123 -14.63 -10.85 -16.25
N PRO A 124 -15.65 -10.09 -15.83
CA PRO A 124 -15.58 -9.29 -14.62
C PRO A 124 -15.51 -10.19 -13.39
N ILE A 125 -14.58 -9.90 -12.49
CA ILE A 125 -14.40 -10.67 -11.26
C ILE A 125 -15.03 -9.88 -10.12
N GLU A 126 -15.99 -10.49 -9.40
CA GLU A 126 -16.57 -9.85 -8.22
C GLU A 126 -15.57 -9.80 -7.06
N PRO A 127 -15.64 -8.78 -6.19
CA PRO A 127 -14.77 -8.71 -5.02
C PRO A 127 -14.94 -9.93 -4.11
N GLY A 128 -13.84 -10.61 -3.82
CA GLY A 128 -13.83 -11.84 -3.04
C GLY A 128 -13.93 -13.13 -3.85
N ASP A 129 -14.24 -13.06 -5.15
CA ASP A 129 -14.19 -14.22 -6.03
C ASP A 129 -12.76 -14.52 -6.48
N GLU A 130 -12.48 -15.81 -6.60
CA GLU A 130 -11.18 -16.30 -7.05
C GLU A 130 -11.17 -16.44 -8.56
N ALA A 131 -10.32 -15.66 -9.22
CA ALA A 131 -10.04 -15.77 -10.63
C ALA A 131 -8.74 -16.52 -10.85
N VAL A 132 -8.80 -17.58 -11.64
CA VAL A 132 -7.65 -18.40 -12.00
C VAL A 132 -7.18 -18.00 -13.39
N MET A 133 -5.91 -17.61 -13.51
CA MET A 133 -5.32 -17.10 -14.75
C MET A 133 -4.14 -17.97 -15.17
N ARG A 134 -4.11 -18.37 -16.44
CA ARG A 134 -3.00 -19.15 -17.03
C ARG A 134 -2.01 -18.27 -17.78
N ASP A 135 -0.90 -18.86 -18.22
CA ASP A 135 0.03 -18.17 -19.12
C ASP A 135 -0.71 -17.63 -20.37
N GLY A 136 -0.43 -16.38 -20.72
CA GLY A 136 -1.11 -15.66 -21.81
C GLY A 136 -2.43 -14.98 -21.44
N ALA A 137 -2.97 -15.21 -20.24
CA ALA A 137 -4.23 -14.60 -19.81
C ALA A 137 -4.15 -13.07 -19.74
N ILE A 138 -5.24 -12.40 -20.09
CA ILE A 138 -5.33 -10.94 -20.13
C ILE A 138 -6.01 -10.44 -18.86
N LEU A 139 -5.24 -9.75 -18.02
CA LEU A 139 -5.76 -9.04 -16.86
C LEU A 139 -6.02 -7.58 -17.22
N ARG A 140 -7.30 -7.19 -17.27
CA ARG A 140 -7.72 -5.79 -17.28
C ARG A 140 -7.83 -5.28 -15.86
N VAL A 141 -7.14 -4.18 -15.59
CA VAL A 141 -7.22 -3.45 -14.32
C VAL A 141 -7.64 -2.01 -14.63
N GLY A 142 -8.94 -1.74 -14.51
CA GLY A 142 -9.52 -0.48 -14.98
C GLY A 142 -9.42 -0.34 -16.50
N GLU A 143 -8.57 0.57 -16.98
CA GLU A 143 -8.33 0.79 -18.42
C GLU A 143 -7.01 0.18 -18.90
N LEU A 144 -6.20 -0.38 -17.99
CA LEU A 144 -4.93 -1.02 -18.35
C LEU A 144 -5.17 -2.48 -18.70
N LYS A 145 -4.69 -2.88 -19.88
CA LYS A 145 -4.60 -4.29 -20.30
C LYS A 145 -3.21 -4.80 -19.99
N LEU A 146 -3.12 -5.85 -19.19
CA LEU A 146 -1.89 -6.56 -18.85
C LEU A 146 -2.01 -7.99 -19.39
N VAL A 147 -0.97 -8.52 -20.01
CA VAL A 147 -0.88 -9.95 -20.32
C VAL A 147 0.00 -10.61 -19.28
N LEU A 148 -0.51 -11.67 -18.66
CA LEU A 148 0.29 -12.54 -17.83
C LEU A 148 1.19 -13.38 -18.71
N ARG A 149 2.49 -13.36 -18.43
CA ARG A 149 3.45 -14.28 -19.01
C ARG A 149 4.21 -14.99 -17.90
N MET A 150 3.85 -16.24 -17.62
CA MET A 150 4.52 -17.08 -16.63
C MET A 150 5.89 -17.49 -17.14
N TYR A 151 6.84 -17.70 -16.24
CA TYR A 151 8.12 -18.32 -16.61
C TYR A 151 7.94 -19.84 -16.66
N ASP A 152 8.60 -20.47 -17.62
CA ASP A 152 8.59 -21.92 -17.74
C ASP A 152 9.26 -22.54 -16.50
N ARG A 153 8.55 -23.44 -15.82
CA ARG A 153 9.02 -24.09 -14.59
C ARG A 153 10.23 -24.99 -14.86
N GLY A 154 10.51 -25.32 -16.12
CA GLY A 154 11.68 -26.10 -16.55
C GLY A 154 13.05 -25.45 -16.29
N GLU A 155 13.13 -24.13 -16.09
CA GLU A 155 14.39 -23.44 -15.73
C GLU A 155 14.55 -23.17 -14.22
N LEU A 156 13.53 -23.45 -13.41
CA LEU A 156 13.53 -23.24 -11.96
C LEU A 156 13.64 -24.59 -11.26
N ALA A 157 14.89 -25.02 -11.10
CA ALA A 157 15.29 -26.21 -10.36
C ALA A 157 14.39 -26.55 -9.15
N ASP A 158 13.81 -27.74 -9.21
CA ASP A 158 13.75 -28.75 -8.15
C ASP A 158 13.84 -28.19 -6.72
N GLY A 159 12.69 -27.80 -6.14
CA GLY A 159 12.64 -27.39 -4.74
C GLY A 159 11.49 -26.47 -4.35
N ALA A 160 10.23 -26.92 -4.50
CA ALA A 160 9.11 -26.55 -3.62
C ALA A 160 7.79 -27.16 -4.14
N ASP A 161 7.53 -28.42 -3.76
CA ASP A 161 6.21 -29.06 -3.91
C ASP A 161 5.25 -28.70 -2.75
N GLU A 162 5.60 -27.74 -1.90
CA GLU A 162 4.65 -27.17 -0.93
C GLU A 162 4.05 -25.88 -1.48
N PRO A 163 2.72 -25.67 -1.37
CA PRO A 163 2.12 -24.39 -1.71
C PRO A 163 2.75 -23.33 -0.82
N TYR A 164 3.49 -22.40 -1.43
CA TYR A 164 4.13 -21.26 -0.73
C TYR A 164 3.11 -20.40 0.06
N VAL A 165 1.82 -20.62 -0.18
CA VAL A 165 0.69 -19.94 0.46
C VAL A 165 0.37 -20.58 1.80
N THR A 166 0.74 -19.92 2.89
CA THR A 166 0.24 -20.28 4.23
C THR A 166 -1.30 -20.19 4.28
N SER A 167 -1.95 -21.18 4.91
CA SER A 167 -3.41 -21.22 5.13
C SER A 167 -3.98 -19.93 5.75
N ALA A 168 -3.16 -19.24 6.56
CA ALA A 168 -3.48 -17.95 7.17
C ALA A 168 -3.61 -16.77 6.18
N ARG A 169 -2.96 -16.83 5.00
CA ARG A 169 -3.18 -15.85 3.93
C ARG A 169 -4.43 -16.18 3.11
N ARG A 170 -4.69 -17.46 2.83
CA ARG A 170 -5.89 -17.92 2.11
C ARG A 170 -7.17 -17.49 2.86
N SER A 171 -7.17 -17.60 4.19
CA SER A 171 -8.29 -17.14 5.03
C SER A 171 -8.47 -15.61 5.02
N LYS A 172 -7.40 -14.82 4.84
CA LYS A 172 -7.48 -13.36 4.67
C LYS A 172 -8.00 -12.93 3.30
N ALA A 173 -7.73 -13.70 2.25
CA ALA A 173 -8.32 -13.48 0.93
C ALA A 173 -9.84 -13.73 0.97
N GLY A 174 -10.28 -14.81 1.63
CA GLY A 174 -11.70 -15.10 1.87
C GLY A 174 -12.42 -14.11 2.82
N GLN A 175 -11.68 -13.40 3.68
CA GLN A 175 -12.21 -12.31 4.52
C GLN A 175 -12.49 -11.01 3.74
N GLY A 176 -12.26 -10.97 2.43
CA GLY A 176 -12.61 -9.86 1.54
C GLY A 176 -14.12 -9.54 1.43
N ARG A 177 -14.99 -10.22 2.19
CA ARG A 177 -16.43 -9.90 2.37
C ARG A 177 -16.68 -8.63 3.21
N GLY A 178 -15.84 -7.61 3.09
CA GLY A 178 -16.06 -6.33 3.75
C GLY A 178 -16.50 -5.27 2.75
N ASP A 179 -17.82 -5.07 2.59
CA ASP A 179 -18.60 -3.97 1.98
C ASP A 179 -18.00 -3.08 0.85
N GLY A 180 -16.89 -3.44 0.23
CA GLY A 180 -16.22 -2.65 -0.81
C GLY A 180 -15.66 -1.30 -0.36
N LEU A 181 -15.70 -0.95 0.93
CA LEU A 181 -15.01 0.24 1.44
C LEU A 181 -13.56 -0.11 1.73
N GLY A 182 -12.76 -0.16 0.67
CA GLY A 182 -11.30 -0.16 0.80
C GLY A 182 -10.82 0.96 1.71
N ALA A 183 -9.70 0.72 2.40
CA ALA A 183 -9.06 1.74 3.22
C ALA A 183 -8.99 3.04 2.42
N PRO A 184 -9.68 4.11 2.85
CA PRO A 184 -9.98 5.25 2.00
C PRO A 184 -8.72 5.78 1.34
N THR A 185 -8.79 6.08 0.04
CA THR A 185 -7.67 6.66 -0.68
C THR A 185 -7.11 7.86 0.09
N ARG A 186 -5.78 8.09 0.05
CA ARG A 186 -5.16 9.26 0.74
C ARG A 186 -5.88 10.59 0.44
N GLY A 187 -6.46 10.72 -0.76
CA GLY A 187 -7.29 11.87 -1.15
C GLY A 187 -8.64 11.94 -0.43
N ALA A 188 -9.32 10.80 -0.25
CA ALA A 188 -10.55 10.69 0.53
C ALA A 188 -10.31 11.01 2.01
N ILE A 189 -9.28 10.43 2.63
CA ILE A 189 -8.89 10.73 4.01
C ILE A 189 -8.62 12.24 4.19
N ARG A 190 -7.91 12.86 3.24
CA ARG A 190 -7.62 14.30 3.30
C ARG A 190 -8.87 15.15 3.17
N ARG A 191 -9.85 14.75 2.35
CA ARG A 191 -11.13 15.46 2.17
C ARG A 191 -12.01 15.33 3.41
N GLU A 192 -12.11 14.15 4.00
CA GLU A 192 -12.85 13.95 5.25
C GLU A 192 -12.23 14.71 6.41
N LYS A 193 -10.90 14.65 6.56
CA LYS A 193 -10.20 15.40 7.60
C LYS A 193 -10.40 16.92 7.44
N LYS A 194 -10.50 17.42 6.21
CA LYS A 194 -10.83 18.83 5.94
C LYS A 194 -12.27 19.16 6.34
N LYS A 195 -13.23 18.28 6.06
CA LYS A 195 -14.65 18.46 6.45
C LYS A 195 -14.81 18.47 7.98
N LEU A 196 -14.19 17.51 8.67
CA LEU A 196 -14.17 17.43 10.14
C LEU A 196 -13.61 18.71 10.79
N ASN A 197 -12.47 19.19 10.30
CA ASN A 197 -11.90 20.43 10.82
C ASN A 197 -12.80 21.65 10.56
N GLN A 198 -13.57 21.65 9.46
CA GLN A 198 -14.47 22.74 9.13
C GLN A 198 -15.73 22.71 10.00
N SER A 199 -16.31 21.53 10.26
CA SER A 199 -17.43 21.39 11.19
C SER A 199 -17.07 21.77 12.62
N GLU A 200 -15.88 21.35 13.10
CA GLU A 200 -15.40 21.73 14.42
C GLU A 200 -15.18 23.26 14.55
N ALA A 201 -14.69 23.90 13.49
CA ALA A 201 -14.50 25.35 13.47
C ALA A 201 -15.84 26.10 13.50
N ASP A 202 -16.85 25.62 12.77
CA ASP A 202 -18.17 26.21 12.72
C ASP A 202 -18.94 26.01 14.05
N GLU A 203 -18.77 24.86 14.70
CA GLU A 203 -19.35 24.58 16.00
C GLU A 203 -18.75 25.48 17.10
N LYS A 204 -17.43 25.66 17.10
CA LYS A 204 -16.76 26.62 18.01
C LYS A 204 -17.22 28.07 17.78
N LYS A 205 -17.45 28.47 16.52
CA LYS A 205 -18.02 29.79 16.20
C LYS A 205 -19.45 29.94 16.71
N ARG A 206 -20.28 28.90 16.57
CA ARG A 206 -21.67 28.92 17.08
C ARG A 206 -21.70 28.97 18.62
N ALA A 207 -20.88 28.18 19.29
CA ALA A 207 -20.77 28.18 20.75
C ALA A 207 -20.29 29.54 21.30
N SER A 208 -19.26 30.15 20.68
CA SER A 208 -18.79 31.47 21.09
C SER A 208 -19.80 32.60 20.80
N ALA A 209 -20.59 32.49 19.73
CA ALA A 209 -21.67 33.41 19.44
C ALA A 209 -22.83 33.28 20.45
N ALA A 210 -23.18 32.05 20.85
CA ALA A 210 -24.19 31.78 21.87
C ALA A 210 -23.76 32.34 23.24
N GLN A 211 -22.51 32.10 23.67
CA GLN A 211 -21.97 32.66 24.92
C GLN A 211 -21.92 34.19 24.92
N LYS A 212 -21.65 34.82 23.76
CA LYS A 212 -21.71 36.29 23.63
C LYS A 212 -23.13 36.83 23.73
N ARG A 213 -24.14 36.10 23.23
CA ARG A 213 -25.56 36.48 23.36
C ARG A 213 -26.03 36.35 24.81
N GLU A 214 -25.72 35.24 25.46
CA GLU A 214 -26.09 35.01 26.86
C GLU A 214 -25.45 36.03 27.83
N LYS A 215 -24.18 36.40 27.60
CA LYS A 215 -23.52 37.47 28.36
C LYS A 215 -24.09 38.86 28.09
N LYS A 216 -24.68 39.09 26.91
CA LYS A 216 -25.30 40.37 26.55
C LYS A 216 -26.69 40.50 27.18
N ASP A 217 -27.45 39.42 27.25
CA ASP A 217 -28.77 39.40 27.88
C ASP A 217 -28.69 39.48 29.42
N ARG A 218 -27.64 38.93 30.05
CA ARG A 218 -27.38 39.11 31.50
C ARG A 218 -26.93 40.51 31.92
N ARG A 219 -26.64 41.41 30.97
CA ARG A 219 -26.18 42.79 31.23
C ARG A 219 -27.28 43.84 30.99
N ARG A 220 -28.49 43.41 30.61
CA ARG A 220 -29.71 44.22 30.56
C ARG A 220 -30.57 43.91 31.77
#